data_AF-A0A142LKD9-F1
#
_entry.id   AF-A0A142LKD9-F1
#
_cell.length_a   1.000
_cell.length_b   1.000
_cell.length_c   1.000
_cell.angle_alpha   90.00
_cell.angle_beta   90.00
_cell.angle_gamma   90.00
#
_symmetry.space_group_name_H-M   'P 1'
#
loop_
_entity.id
_entity.type
_entity.pdbx_description
1 polymer ?
#
loop_
_entity_poly.entity_id
_entity_poly.type
_entity_poly.pdbx_seq_one_letter_code
_entity_poly.pdbx_strand_id
1 'polypeptide(L)' 'MESKSGCYKTMDLAVREEISLGLAKGLDQAQIARLVGFAPCSISREIRRHHVADVGYRAYWLPASQ' A
#
# COMPACT_ATOMS: atom_id res chain seq x y z
N MET A 1 -12.20 23.83 8.96
CA MET A 1 -10.89 23.26 9.34
C MET A 1 -10.96 21.76 9.14
N GLU A 2 -10.34 21.27 8.07
CA GLU A 2 -10.25 19.84 7.73
C GLU A 2 -9.68 19.03 8.89
N SER A 3 -10.46 18.06 9.35
CA SER A 3 -10.05 17.10 10.36
C SER A 3 -8.88 16.26 9.81
N LYS A 4 -7.69 16.47 10.36
CA LYS A 4 -6.56 15.55 10.24
C LYS A 4 -6.83 14.30 11.07
N SER A 5 -7.77 13.48 10.61
CA SER A 5 -8.03 12.18 11.19
C SER A 5 -7.06 11.19 10.57
N GLY A 6 -6.00 10.86 11.32
CA GLY A 6 -5.20 9.66 11.10
C GLY A 6 -6.04 8.42 11.32
N CYS A 7 -6.99 8.19 10.41
CA CYS A 7 -7.77 6.97 10.31
C CYS A 7 -7.10 6.15 9.23
N TYR A 8 -6.36 5.11 9.62
CA TYR A 8 -5.90 4.09 8.68
C TYR A 8 -7.16 3.34 8.23
N LYS A 9 -7.90 3.89 7.26
CA LYS A 9 -8.97 3.15 6.58
C LYS A 9 -8.32 1.88 6.08
N THR A 10 -8.84 0.75 6.53
CA THR A 10 -8.43 -0.57 6.07
C THR A 10 -8.47 -0.53 4.55
N MET A 11 -7.31 -0.64 3.90
CA MET A 11 -7.23 -0.62 2.45
C MET A 11 -7.87 -1.88 1.92
N ASP A 12 -8.80 -1.70 0.99
CA ASP A 12 -9.50 -2.80 0.37
C ASP A 12 -8.52 -3.71 -0.39
N LEU A 13 -8.87 -4.99 -0.52
CA LEU A 13 -8.02 -5.98 -1.17
C LEU A 13 -7.76 -5.62 -2.63
N ALA A 14 -8.77 -5.10 -3.32
CA ALA A 14 -8.65 -4.62 -4.70
C ALA A 14 -7.60 -3.51 -4.83
N VAL A 15 -7.57 -2.58 -3.86
CA VAL A 15 -6.57 -1.49 -3.85
C VAL A 15 -5.16 -2.04 -3.62
N ARG A 16 -5.02 -3.03 -2.74
CA ARG A 16 -3.73 -3.69 -2.50
C ARG A 16 -3.24 -4.45 -3.73
N GLU A 17 -4.14 -5.07 -4.47
CA GLU A 17 -3.84 -5.75 -5.73
C GLU A 17 -3.36 -4.76 -6.80
N GLU A 18 -4.02 -3.60 -6.95
CA GLU A 18 -3.58 -2.53 -7.85
C GLU A 18 -2.18 -1.99 -7.50
N ILE A 19 -1.86 -1.89 -6.20
CA ILE A 19 -0.50 -1.54 -5.77
C ILE A 19 0.50 -2.63 -6.17
N SER A 20 0.16 -3.90 -5.94
CA SER A 20 1.02 -5.02 -6.33
C SER A 20 1.26 -5.05 -7.83
N LEU A 21 0.22 -4.82 -8.64
CA LEU A 21 0.32 -4.74 -10.09
C LEU A 21 1.16 -3.52 -10.53
N GLY A 22 0.97 -2.37 -9.88
CA GLY A 22 1.75 -1.17 -10.16
C GLY A 22 3.24 -1.35 -9.89
N LEU A 23 3.58 -1.98 -8.76
CA LEU A 23 4.96 -2.32 -8.42
C LEU A 23 5.56 -3.35 -9.40
N ALA A 24 4.80 -4.38 -9.79
CA ALA A 24 5.25 -5.37 -10.77
C ALA A 24 5.49 -4.76 -12.17
N LYS A 25 4.74 -3.71 -12.52
CA LYS A 25 4.92 -2.92 -13.75
C LYS A 25 6.07 -1.90 -13.64
N GLY A 26 6.75 -1.78 -12.49
CA GLY A 26 7.82 -0.82 -12.26
C GLY A 26 7.36 0.62 -12.08
N LEU A 27 6.10 0.85 -11.71
CA LEU A 27 5.57 2.19 -11.44
C LEU A 27 6.08 2.72 -10.09
N ASP A 28 6.30 4.03 -10.02
CA ASP A 28 6.63 4.70 -8.78
C ASP A 28 5.40 4.80 -7.84
N GLN A 29 5.63 4.83 -6.53
CA GLN A 29 4.60 5.00 -5.50
C GLN A 29 3.70 6.21 -5.75
N ALA A 30 4.23 7.31 -6.30
CA ALA A 30 3.46 8.50 -6.64
C ALA A 30 2.48 8.24 -7.81
N GLN A 31 2.87 7.41 -8.78
CA GLN A 31 2.01 7.03 -9.90
C GLN A 31 0.92 6.07 -9.42
N ILE A 32 1.29 5.09 -8.60
CA ILE A 32 0.37 4.13 -7.99
C ILE A 32 -0.68 4.87 -7.15
N ALA A 33 -0.25 5.82 -6.32
CA ALA A 33 -1.14 6.68 -5.51
C ALA A 33 -2.20 7.40 -6.36
N ARG A 34 -1.81 7.95 -7.52
CA ARG A 34 -2.75 8.58 -8.46
C ARG A 34 -3.73 7.59 -9.09
N LEU A 35 -3.28 6.36 -9.38
CA LEU A 35 -4.12 5.31 -9.95
C LEU A 35 -5.20 4.84 -8.96
N VAL A 36 -4.83 4.65 -7.69
CA VAL A 36 -5.76 4.13 -6.68
C VAL A 36 -6.53 5.21 -5.92
N GLY A 37 -6.20 6.49 -6.11
CA GLY A 37 -6.84 7.61 -5.42
C GLY A 37 -6.45 7.74 -3.93
N PHE A 38 -5.30 7.18 -3.53
CA PHE A 38 -4.78 7.28 -2.16
C PHE A 38 -3.58 8.21 -2.07
N ALA A 39 -3.31 8.73 -0.87
CA ALA A 39 -2.11 9.53 -0.65
C ALA A 39 -0.83 8.64 -0.75
N PRO A 40 0.27 9.14 -1.31
CA PRO A 40 1.54 8.39 -1.41
C PRO A 40 2.05 7.87 -0.06
N CYS A 41 1.80 8.62 1.03
CA CYS A 41 2.16 8.21 2.38
C CYS A 41 1.39 6.97 2.87
N SER A 42 0.13 6.78 2.42
CA SER A 42 -0.65 5.57 2.71
C SER A 42 -0.08 4.36 1.97
N ILE A 43 0.29 4.54 0.70
CA ILE A 43 0.94 3.50 -0.12
C ILE A 43 2.27 3.08 0.51
N SER A 44 3.12 4.04 0.89
CA SER A 44 4.40 3.77 1.54
C SER A 44 4.26 2.99 2.85
N ARG A 45 3.28 3.36 3.69
CA ARG A 45 2.99 2.63 4.94
C ARG A 45 2.51 1.21 4.67
N GLU A 46 1.67 1.04 3.66
CA GLU A 46 1.16 -0.27 3.28
C GLU A 46 2.27 -1.16 2.73
N ILE A 47 3.09 -0.63 1.83
CA ILE A 47 4.26 -1.34 1.32
C ILE A 47 5.15 -1.75 2.48
N ARG A 48 5.53 -0.84 3.37
CA ARG A 48 6.37 -1.14 4.55
C ARG A 48 5.76 -2.20 5.47
N ARG A 49 4.44 -2.22 5.66
CA ARG A 49 3.75 -3.21 6.49
C ARG A 49 3.82 -4.62 5.88
N HIS A 50 3.78 -4.71 4.56
CA HIS A 50 3.83 -5.97 3.82
C HIS A 50 5.23 -6.31 3.28
N HIS A 51 6.21 -5.42 3.46
CA HIS A 51 7.60 -5.67 3.11
C HIS A 51 8.23 -6.50 4.23
N VAL A 52 8.34 -7.79 4.01
CA VAL A 52 9.14 -8.67 4.86
C VAL A 52 10.53 -8.72 4.23
N ALA A 53 11.57 -8.63 5.04
CA ALA A 53 12.95 -8.35 4.63
C ALA A 53 13.51 -9.27 3.51
N ASP A 54 12.85 -10.40 3.23
CA ASP A 54 13.28 -11.41 2.28
C ASP A 54 12.24 -11.74 1.19
N VAL A 55 11.06 -11.12 1.22
CA VAL A 55 9.96 -11.42 0.28
C VAL A 55 9.33 -10.11 -0.16
N GLY A 56 9.49 -9.75 -1.44
CA GLY A 56 8.92 -8.54 -2.02
C GLY A 56 7.41 -8.39 -1.73
N TYR A 57 6.92 -7.14 -1.79
CA TYR A 57 5.53 -6.79 -1.47
C TYR A 57 4.53 -7.78 -2.10
N ARG A 58 3.74 -8.44 -1.25
CA ARG A 58 2.74 -9.44 -1.67
C ARG A 58 1.40 -9.07 -1.04
N ALA A 59 0.43 -8.68 -1.87
CA ALA A 59 -0.86 -8.12 -1.42
C ALA A 59 -1.65 -9.02 -0.45
N TYR A 60 -1.44 -10.33 -0.48
CA TYR A 60 -2.10 -11.32 0.38
C TYR A 60 -1.26 -11.79 1.57
N TRP A 61 0.00 -11.35 1.68
CA TRP A 61 0.89 -11.81 2.73
C TRP A 61 1.00 -10.75 3.83
N LEU A 62 0.26 -10.95 4.91
CA LEU A 62 0.59 -10.39 6.21
C LEU A 62 1.34 -11.49 6.97
N PRO A 63 2.64 -11.35 7.30
CA PRO A 63 3.18 -12.17 8.38
C PRO A 63 2.36 -11.82 9.64
N ALA A 64 1.74 -12.81 10.26
CA ALA A 64 1.28 -12.67 11.63
C ALA A 64 2.54 -12.44 12.47
N SER A 65 2.82 -11.19 12.84
CA SER A 65 3.90 -10.87 13.75
C SER A 65 3.66 -11.59 15.07
N GLN A 66 4.56 -12.51 15.45
CA GLN A 66 4.72 -12.99 16.84
C GLN A 66 5.31 -11.88 17.71
#